data_AF-A0A1V6NRN0-F1
#
_entry.id   AF-A0A1V6NRN0-F1
#
_cell.length_a   1.000
_cell.length_b   1.000
_cell.length_c   1.000
_cell.angle_alpha   90.00
_cell.angle_beta   90.00
_cell.angle_gamma   90.00
#
_symmetry.space_group_name_H-M   'P 1'
#
loop_
_entity.id
_entity.type
_entity.pdbx_description
1 polymer ?
#
loop_
_entity_poly.entity_id
_entity_poly.type
_entity_poly.pdbx_seq_one_letter_code
_entity_poly.pdbx_strand_id
1 'polypeptide(L)'
;MRFGSQITWLLAAGGALTSAQSSSSSAASSSSTGCALSSGDTQILQYTWAISNFLNNFYASVALNSTVASSVSNSTSTSKVLANLRGIEHAGNLTIEAVRELSSKAPNFNKPTCQYTYPSVSSIHSFVQYAYQFESTLTGAFIGVAGYTESPEVSFLLARLAAQHSAQATYIGSRLNSSMFAASSNSLVSAYAPTQVLKPGNSTGSLGTYLHGCVSPPKNPCGALKIGPLEANITSSAVAGSSSTPLGGSSSTPVSSSASASVRLY
;
A
#
# COMPACT_ATOMS: atom_id res chain seq x y z
N MET A 1 7.25 -31.54 36.40
CA MET A 1 6.94 -30.13 36.70
C MET A 1 6.73 -29.40 35.38
N ARG A 2 5.53 -28.82 35.20
CA ARG A 2 5.11 -27.99 34.06
C ARG A 2 5.45 -26.52 34.33
N PHE A 3 5.95 -25.82 33.32
CA PHE A 3 5.73 -24.41 32.94
C PHE A 3 6.37 -24.28 31.53
N GLY A 4 5.77 -23.90 30.40
CA GLY A 4 4.50 -23.21 30.13
C GLY A 4 4.75 -21.74 29.78
N SER A 5 4.92 -21.40 28.49
CA SER A 5 4.57 -20.09 27.82
C SER A 5 5.15 -20.10 26.39
N GLN A 6 4.43 -20.40 25.30
CA GLN A 6 3.47 -19.58 24.53
C GLN A 6 4.01 -18.19 24.12
N ILE A 7 4.64 -18.12 22.94
CA ILE A 7 4.68 -16.92 22.09
C ILE A 7 4.36 -17.36 20.65
N THR A 8 3.06 -17.61 20.43
CA THR A 8 2.44 -17.76 19.11
C THR A 8 1.62 -16.50 18.86
N TRP A 9 2.26 -15.40 18.46
CA TRP A 9 1.58 -14.19 18.01
C TRP A 9 2.46 -13.46 17.00
N LEU A 10 2.22 -13.68 15.71
CA LEU A 10 2.36 -12.74 14.59
C LEU A 10 2.32 -13.49 13.23
N LEU A 11 1.28 -14.29 13.04
CA LEU A 11 0.84 -14.80 11.73
C LEU A 11 -0.69 -14.67 11.72
N ALA A 12 -1.18 -13.44 11.60
CA ALA A 12 -2.60 -13.16 11.48
C ALA A 12 -2.83 -12.02 10.49
N ALA A 13 -2.57 -12.30 9.21
CA ALA A 13 -3.10 -11.52 8.08
C ALA A 13 -3.03 -12.33 6.77
N GLY A 14 -3.52 -13.57 6.81
CA GLY A 14 -3.54 -14.48 5.65
C GLY A 14 -4.46 -15.65 5.93
N GLY A 15 -5.77 -15.39 5.98
CA GLY A 15 -6.76 -16.42 6.32
C GLY A 15 -8.11 -15.84 6.72
N ALA A 16 -8.74 -15.08 5.83
CA ALA A 16 -10.17 -14.75 5.92
C ALA A 16 -10.74 -14.53 4.52
N LEU A 17 -10.71 -15.59 3.71
CA LEU A 17 -11.55 -15.75 2.53
C LEU A 17 -12.25 -17.11 2.62
N THR A 18 -13.07 -17.30 3.65
CA THR A 18 -14.08 -18.37 3.66
C THR A 18 -15.11 -18.10 4.76
N SER A 19 -16.38 -18.13 4.37
CA SER A 19 -17.60 -18.06 5.20
C SER A 19 -18.02 -16.71 5.80
N ALA A 20 -18.69 -15.90 4.97
CA ALA A 20 -19.86 -15.13 5.41
C ALA A 20 -21.03 -15.46 4.47
N GLN A 21 -21.56 -16.68 4.60
CA GLN A 21 -22.81 -17.09 3.98
C GLN A 21 -23.88 -17.03 5.06
N SER A 22 -24.52 -15.87 5.21
CA SER A 22 -25.69 -15.71 6.06
C SER A 22 -26.92 -16.04 5.23
N SER A 23 -27.55 -17.17 5.57
CA SER A 23 -28.82 -17.62 5.04
C SER A 23 -29.92 -16.61 5.38
N SER A 24 -30.36 -15.84 4.38
CA SER A 24 -31.71 -15.26 4.36
C SER A 24 -32.36 -15.65 3.04
N SER A 25 -33.06 -16.79 3.09
CA SER A 25 -33.96 -17.28 2.06
C SER A 25 -35.12 -16.30 1.92
N SER A 26 -35.06 -15.41 0.95
CA SER A 26 -36.20 -14.65 0.45
C SER A 26 -35.96 -14.44 -1.04
N ALA A 27 -36.86 -14.98 -1.85
CA ALA A 27 -36.74 -15.11 -3.30
C ALA A 27 -36.31 -13.80 -3.97
N ALA A 28 -35.04 -13.74 -4.38
CA ALA A 28 -34.55 -12.78 -5.35
C ALA A 28 -34.36 -13.54 -6.66
N SER A 29 -35.22 -13.20 -7.62
CA SER A 29 -35.21 -13.67 -8.99
C SER A 29 -33.80 -13.61 -9.60
N SER A 30 -33.45 -14.68 -10.29
CA SER A 30 -32.32 -14.87 -11.20
C SER A 30 -31.75 -13.59 -11.85
N SER A 31 -30.68 -13.03 -11.27
CA SER A 31 -29.70 -12.18 -11.98
C SER A 31 -28.29 -12.53 -11.50
N SER A 32 -27.74 -13.62 -12.06
CA SER A 32 -26.39 -14.11 -11.80
C SER A 32 -25.31 -13.25 -12.48
N THR A 33 -25.25 -11.96 -12.19
CA THR A 33 -24.31 -11.01 -12.83
C THR A 33 -23.77 -9.99 -11.82
N GLY A 34 -23.12 -10.45 -10.73
CA GLY A 34 -22.83 -9.59 -9.57
C GLY A 34 -21.39 -9.45 -9.05
N CYS A 35 -20.45 -10.33 -9.40
CA CYS A 35 -19.05 -10.30 -8.88
C CYS A 35 -18.03 -10.87 -9.89
N ALA A 36 -18.31 -10.82 -11.18
CA ALA A 36 -17.37 -11.31 -12.19
C ALA A 36 -16.42 -10.19 -12.60
N LEU A 37 -15.14 -10.51 -12.81
CA LEU A 37 -14.16 -9.55 -13.32
C LEU A 37 -14.57 -9.12 -14.73
N SER A 38 -14.52 -7.82 -14.97
CA SER A 38 -14.83 -7.25 -16.28
C SER A 38 -13.57 -7.09 -17.14
N SER A 39 -13.76 -6.68 -18.40
CA SER A 39 -12.63 -6.27 -19.26
C SER A 39 -11.90 -5.01 -18.77
N GLY A 40 -12.58 -4.13 -18.02
CA GLY A 40 -11.98 -2.96 -17.39
C GLY A 40 -11.04 -3.37 -16.26
N ASP A 41 -11.47 -4.34 -15.44
CA ASP A 41 -10.64 -4.94 -14.39
C ASP A 41 -9.39 -5.62 -14.94
N THR A 42 -9.48 -6.26 -16.12
CA THR A 42 -8.30 -6.83 -16.79
C THR A 42 -7.21 -5.78 -17.05
N GLN A 43 -7.58 -4.60 -17.55
CA GLN A 43 -6.61 -3.52 -17.79
C GLN A 43 -5.99 -3.01 -16.48
N ILE A 44 -6.79 -2.94 -15.42
CA ILE A 44 -6.33 -2.55 -14.08
C ILE A 44 -5.33 -3.57 -13.54
N LEU A 45 -5.61 -4.87 -13.68
CA LEU A 45 -4.71 -5.94 -13.26
C LEU A 45 -3.42 -5.96 -14.07
N GLN A 46 -3.46 -5.65 -15.37
CA GLN A 46 -2.26 -5.49 -16.20
C GLN A 46 -1.41 -4.30 -15.74
N TYR A 47 -2.05 -3.14 -15.50
CA TYR A 47 -1.39 -1.97 -14.95
C TYR A 47 -0.74 -2.27 -13.59
N THR A 48 -1.50 -2.90 -12.69
CA THR A 48 -1.08 -3.29 -11.34
C THR A 48 0.09 -4.27 -11.39
N TRP A 49 0.03 -5.26 -12.29
CA TRP A 49 1.13 -6.19 -12.52
C TRP A 49 2.41 -5.46 -12.92
N ALA A 50 2.33 -4.57 -13.92
CA ALA A 50 3.49 -3.87 -14.45
C ALA A 50 4.18 -3.01 -13.38
N ILE A 51 3.43 -2.20 -12.64
CA ILE A 51 4.04 -1.31 -11.63
C ILE A 51 4.55 -2.08 -10.40
N SER A 52 3.88 -3.16 -10.01
CA SER A 52 4.36 -4.04 -8.93
C SER A 52 5.65 -4.74 -9.34
N ASN A 53 5.70 -5.23 -10.59
CA ASN A 53 6.85 -5.97 -11.10
C ASN A 53 8.03 -5.02 -11.33
N PHE A 54 7.79 -3.76 -11.72
CA PHE A 54 8.81 -2.71 -11.72
C PHE A 54 9.49 -2.58 -10.35
N LEU A 55 8.72 -2.42 -9.27
CA LEU A 55 9.30 -2.26 -7.93
C LEU A 55 10.03 -3.52 -7.46
N ASN A 56 9.49 -4.70 -7.74
CA ASN A 56 10.13 -5.96 -7.37
C ASN A 56 11.50 -6.11 -8.06
N ASN A 57 11.56 -5.84 -9.37
CA ASN A 57 12.83 -5.87 -10.10
C ASN A 57 13.79 -4.74 -9.65
N PHE A 58 13.30 -3.59 -9.19
CA PHE A 58 14.15 -2.57 -8.57
C PHE A 58 14.82 -3.09 -7.29
N TYR A 59 14.08 -3.74 -6.38
CA TYR A 59 14.68 -4.35 -5.19
C TYR A 59 15.69 -5.45 -5.55
N ALA A 60 15.38 -6.28 -6.55
CA ALA A 60 16.28 -7.32 -7.04
C ALA A 60 17.54 -6.76 -7.74
N SER A 61 17.51 -5.51 -8.21
CA SER A 61 18.65 -4.88 -8.90
C SER A 61 19.81 -4.53 -7.96
N VAL A 62 19.58 -4.50 -6.64
CA VAL A 62 20.57 -4.13 -5.64
C VAL A 62 20.78 -5.26 -4.64
N ALA A 63 22.02 -5.69 -4.46
CA ALA A 63 22.36 -6.72 -3.48
C ALA A 63 22.23 -6.18 -2.04
N LEU A 64 21.22 -6.66 -1.31
CA LEU A 64 21.00 -6.33 0.11
C LEU A 64 22.02 -7.03 1.02
N ASN A 65 23.01 -6.28 1.50
CA ASN A 65 24.07 -6.79 2.39
C ASN A 65 24.21 -5.97 3.69
N SER A 66 25.16 -6.33 4.55
CA SER A 66 25.40 -5.62 5.81
C SER A 66 25.85 -4.17 5.61
N THR A 67 26.61 -3.87 4.55
CA THR A 67 27.04 -2.51 4.19
C THR A 67 25.85 -1.62 3.84
N VAL A 68 24.88 -2.16 3.11
CA VAL A 68 23.60 -1.51 2.84
C VAL A 68 22.93 -1.16 4.17
N ALA A 69 22.67 -2.14 5.03
CA ALA A 69 21.93 -1.91 6.26
C ALA A 69 22.62 -0.94 7.24
N SER A 70 23.96 -0.91 7.30
CA SER A 70 24.70 0.03 8.16
C SER A 70 24.62 1.48 7.68
N SER A 71 24.32 1.70 6.41
CA SER A 71 24.30 3.03 5.82
C SER A 71 22.89 3.63 5.74
N VAL A 72 21.85 2.80 5.87
CA VAL A 72 20.44 3.23 6.00
C VAL A 72 20.09 3.58 7.45
N SER A 73 20.92 3.16 8.41
CA SER A 73 20.55 3.17 9.83
C SER A 73 21.38 4.16 10.63
N ASN A 74 20.71 5.10 11.31
CA ASN A 74 21.27 5.79 12.49
C ASN A 74 21.06 4.96 13.79
N SER A 75 20.62 3.70 13.64
CA SER A 75 20.21 2.80 14.71
C SER A 75 21.21 1.65 14.89
N THR A 76 21.39 1.20 16.13
CA THR A 76 22.45 0.29 16.61
C THR A 76 22.38 -1.15 16.08
N SER A 77 21.44 -1.50 15.19
CA SER A 77 21.22 -2.91 14.76
C SER A 77 20.99 -3.06 13.25
N THR A 78 22.10 -3.11 12.51
CA THR A 78 22.20 -3.44 11.07
C THR A 78 21.42 -4.71 10.69
N SER A 79 21.41 -5.73 11.56
CA SER A 79 20.71 -7.00 11.30
C SER A 79 19.19 -6.84 11.17
N LYS A 80 18.57 -5.98 11.99
CA LYS A 80 17.13 -5.71 11.92
C LYS A 80 16.75 -4.97 10.64
N VAL A 81 17.58 -4.01 10.23
CA VAL A 81 17.34 -3.26 8.99
C VAL A 81 17.42 -4.17 7.78
N LEU A 82 18.41 -5.05 7.73
CA LEU A 82 18.53 -6.05 6.66
C LEU A 82 17.34 -7.01 6.64
N ALA A 83 16.91 -7.50 7.80
CA ALA A 83 15.74 -8.38 7.91
C ALA A 83 14.46 -7.70 7.39
N ASN A 84 14.26 -6.42 7.73
CA ASN A 84 13.11 -5.67 7.23
C ASN A 84 13.16 -5.44 5.72
N LEU A 85 14.32 -5.09 5.14
CA LEU A 85 14.45 -4.91 3.69
C LEU A 85 14.18 -6.21 2.92
N ARG A 86 14.67 -7.35 3.43
CA ARG A 86 14.33 -8.68 2.89
C ARG A 86 12.85 -9.01 3.05
N GLY A 87 12.24 -8.61 4.17
CA GLY A 87 10.80 -8.73 4.37
C GLY A 87 9.99 -7.92 3.36
N ILE A 88 10.45 -6.72 3.00
CA ILE A 88 9.84 -5.87 1.97
C ILE A 88 9.93 -6.53 0.60
N GLU A 89 11.12 -7.00 0.21
CA GLU A 89 11.32 -7.76 -1.03
C GLU A 89 10.41 -8.99 -1.10
N HIS A 90 10.35 -9.77 -0.02
CA HIS A 90 9.47 -10.93 0.06
C HIS A 90 7.98 -10.55 -0.06
N ALA A 91 7.54 -9.50 0.61
CA ALA A 91 6.16 -9.01 0.50
C ALA A 91 5.85 -8.52 -0.93
N GLY A 92 6.81 -7.93 -1.64
CA GLY A 92 6.69 -7.58 -3.05
C GLY A 92 6.49 -8.80 -3.97
N ASN A 93 7.14 -9.93 -3.67
CA ASN A 93 6.88 -11.18 -4.38
C ASN A 93 5.45 -11.70 -4.14
N LEU A 94 4.97 -11.64 -2.89
CA LEU A 94 3.59 -12.02 -2.55
C LEU A 94 2.55 -11.13 -3.24
N THR A 95 2.84 -9.84 -3.42
CA THR A 95 2.00 -8.92 -4.20
C THR A 95 1.86 -9.40 -5.65
N ILE A 96 2.95 -9.80 -6.30
CA ILE A 96 2.91 -10.33 -7.68
C ILE A 96 2.07 -11.60 -7.74
N GLU A 97 2.23 -12.50 -6.78
CA GLU A 97 1.44 -13.74 -6.72
C GLU A 97 -0.06 -13.47 -6.49
N ALA A 98 -0.41 -12.51 -5.63
CA ALA A 98 -1.80 -12.13 -5.41
C ALA A 98 -2.45 -11.54 -6.67
N VAL A 99 -1.73 -10.68 -7.40
CA VAL A 99 -2.19 -10.16 -8.70
C VAL A 99 -2.30 -11.30 -9.71
N ARG A 100 -1.34 -12.23 -9.75
CA ARG A 100 -1.37 -13.43 -10.61
C ARG A 100 -2.63 -14.24 -10.38
N GLU A 101 -2.90 -14.57 -9.13
CA GLU A 101 -4.05 -15.38 -8.75
C GLU A 101 -5.36 -14.72 -9.16
N LEU A 102 -5.53 -13.43 -8.87
CA LEU A 102 -6.75 -12.71 -9.26
C LEU A 102 -6.87 -12.58 -10.79
N SER A 103 -5.75 -12.32 -11.48
CA SER A 103 -5.72 -12.19 -12.94
C SER A 103 -6.05 -13.47 -13.69
N SER A 104 -5.85 -14.65 -13.08
CA SER A 104 -6.26 -15.94 -13.68
C SER A 104 -7.77 -16.05 -13.89
N LYS A 105 -8.55 -15.23 -13.17
CA LYS A 105 -10.02 -15.13 -13.28
C LYS A 105 -10.47 -14.01 -14.20
N ALA A 106 -9.54 -13.18 -14.69
CA ALA A 106 -9.84 -12.01 -15.50
C ALA A 106 -9.94 -12.39 -16.99
N PRO A 107 -10.95 -11.90 -17.72
CA PRO A 107 -11.11 -12.23 -19.13
C PRO A 107 -9.96 -11.64 -19.96
N ASN A 108 -9.38 -12.45 -20.84
CA ASN A 108 -8.32 -12.04 -21.78
C ASN A 108 -7.09 -11.41 -21.11
N PHE A 109 -6.80 -11.74 -19.85
CA PHE A 109 -5.59 -11.26 -19.20
C PHE A 109 -4.35 -11.81 -19.89
N ASN A 110 -3.50 -10.89 -20.34
CA ASN A 110 -2.14 -11.20 -20.74
C ASN A 110 -1.16 -10.50 -19.82
N LYS A 111 -0.17 -11.24 -19.32
CA LYS A 111 0.89 -10.71 -18.46
C LYS A 111 1.74 -9.71 -19.25
N PRO A 112 1.82 -8.43 -18.84
CA PRO A 112 2.68 -7.47 -19.51
C PRO A 112 4.16 -7.85 -19.38
N THR A 113 4.89 -7.77 -20.49
CA THR A 113 6.35 -7.95 -20.53
C THR A 113 6.98 -6.59 -20.72
N CYS A 114 7.40 -5.97 -19.63
CA CYS A 114 8.00 -4.64 -19.64
C CYS A 114 9.52 -4.72 -19.61
N GLN A 115 10.17 -3.85 -20.37
CA GLN A 115 11.59 -3.57 -20.24
C GLN A 115 11.75 -2.36 -19.32
N TYR A 116 12.09 -2.63 -18.05
CA TYR A 116 12.25 -1.57 -17.07
C TYR A 116 13.64 -0.96 -17.15
N THR A 117 13.73 0.35 -16.94
CA THR A 117 14.99 1.03 -16.60
C THR A 117 14.93 1.53 -15.17
N TYR A 118 16.09 1.62 -14.53
CA TYR A 118 16.21 2.09 -13.15
C TYR A 118 17.17 3.27 -13.09
N PRO A 119 16.96 4.20 -12.15
CA PRO A 119 17.94 5.24 -11.90
C PRO A 119 19.25 4.62 -11.41
N SER A 120 20.37 5.28 -11.71
CA SER A 120 21.67 4.81 -11.24
C SER A 120 21.74 4.88 -9.72
N VAL A 121 22.02 3.75 -9.09
CA VAL A 121 22.24 3.62 -7.65
C VAL A 121 23.75 3.63 -7.42
N SER A 122 24.30 4.80 -7.08
CA SER A 122 25.72 4.97 -6.77
C SER A 122 26.03 4.79 -5.28
N SER A 123 25.00 4.89 -4.44
CA SER A 123 25.08 4.69 -3.01
C SER A 123 23.79 4.08 -2.48
N ILE A 124 23.90 3.45 -1.32
CA ILE A 124 22.74 2.99 -0.59
C ILE A 124 21.78 4.14 -0.20
N HIS A 125 22.27 5.34 0.07
CA HIS A 125 21.40 6.48 0.32
C HIS A 125 20.52 6.77 -0.91
N SER A 126 21.12 6.77 -2.11
CA SER A 126 20.35 6.92 -3.36
C SER A 126 19.37 5.78 -3.58
N PHE A 127 19.72 4.53 -3.24
CA PHE A 127 18.79 3.41 -3.29
C PHE A 127 17.57 3.63 -2.39
N VAL A 128 17.78 4.01 -1.13
CA VAL A 128 16.69 4.22 -0.16
C VAL A 128 15.81 5.40 -0.59
N GLN A 129 16.40 6.46 -1.14
CA GLN A 129 15.64 7.58 -1.71
C GLN A 129 14.72 7.14 -2.85
N TYR A 130 15.25 6.37 -3.81
CA TYR A 130 14.44 5.83 -4.90
C TYR A 130 13.42 4.80 -4.42
N ALA A 131 13.78 3.93 -3.47
CA ALA A 131 12.86 2.98 -2.85
C ALA A 131 11.68 3.72 -2.21
N TYR A 132 11.95 4.74 -1.39
CA TYR A 132 10.93 5.60 -0.79
C TYR A 132 10.04 6.24 -1.85
N GLN A 133 10.64 6.80 -2.91
CA GLN A 133 9.90 7.43 -4.00
C GLN A 133 8.99 6.43 -4.74
N PHE A 134 9.49 5.24 -5.06
CA PHE A 134 8.72 4.23 -5.78
C PHE A 134 7.61 3.64 -4.91
N GLU A 135 7.89 3.33 -3.64
CA GLU A 135 6.89 2.85 -2.68
C GLU A 135 5.77 3.86 -2.46
N SER A 136 6.12 5.14 -2.31
CA SER A 136 5.15 6.24 -2.22
C SER A 136 4.34 6.41 -3.50
N THR A 137 4.98 6.20 -4.65
CA THR A 137 4.32 6.28 -5.96
C THR A 137 3.34 5.12 -6.16
N LEU A 138 3.73 3.88 -5.85
CA LEU A 138 2.86 2.71 -5.94
C LEU A 138 1.68 2.82 -4.98
N THR A 139 1.91 3.33 -3.76
CA THR A 139 0.84 3.61 -2.81
C THR A 139 -0.23 4.49 -3.44
N GLY A 140 0.16 5.66 -3.95
CA GLY A 140 -0.77 6.58 -4.57
C GLY A 140 -1.37 6.05 -5.89
N ALA A 141 -0.61 5.27 -6.64
CA ALA A 141 -1.08 4.61 -7.85
C ALA A 141 -2.19 3.59 -7.57
N PHE A 142 -2.05 2.80 -6.50
CA PHE A 142 -3.06 1.81 -6.10
C PHE A 142 -4.31 2.47 -5.55
N ILE A 143 -4.18 3.54 -4.75
CA ILE A 143 -5.34 4.34 -4.32
C ILE A 143 -6.05 4.95 -5.53
N GLY A 144 -5.30 5.52 -6.48
CA GLY A 144 -5.87 6.16 -7.65
C GLY A 144 -6.55 5.19 -8.62
N VAL A 145 -5.91 4.05 -8.90
CA VAL A 145 -6.48 3.04 -9.81
C VAL A 145 -7.63 2.25 -9.19
N ALA A 146 -7.75 2.22 -7.86
CA ALA A 146 -8.93 1.65 -7.19
C ALA A 146 -10.22 2.45 -7.49
N GLY A 147 -10.13 3.69 -7.95
CA GLY A 147 -11.30 4.43 -8.44
C GLY A 147 -11.75 4.06 -9.86
N TYR A 148 -11.05 3.12 -10.51
CA TYR A 148 -11.33 2.67 -11.88
C TYR A 148 -11.92 1.25 -11.91
N THR A 149 -11.91 0.54 -10.78
CA THR A 149 -12.33 -0.86 -10.68
C THR A 149 -13.83 -1.02 -10.82
N GLU A 150 -14.23 -2.12 -11.44
CA GLU A 150 -15.63 -2.49 -11.62
C GLU A 150 -16.04 -3.64 -10.68
N SER A 151 -15.07 -4.42 -10.20
CA SER A 151 -15.29 -5.49 -9.21
C SER A 151 -14.76 -5.15 -7.80
N PRO A 152 -15.46 -5.60 -6.74
CA PRO A 152 -15.02 -5.40 -5.36
C PRO A 152 -13.74 -6.17 -5.05
N GLU A 153 -13.50 -7.33 -5.68
CA GLU A 153 -12.30 -8.13 -5.48
C GLU A 153 -11.03 -7.38 -5.90
N VAL A 154 -11.05 -6.71 -7.05
CA VAL A 154 -9.90 -5.91 -7.52
C VAL A 154 -9.73 -4.67 -6.64
N SER A 155 -10.84 -4.01 -6.28
CA SER A 155 -10.83 -2.86 -5.35
C SER A 155 -10.16 -3.22 -4.02
N PHE A 156 -10.53 -4.38 -3.45
CA PHE A 156 -9.99 -4.86 -2.18
C PHE A 156 -8.50 -5.21 -2.28
N LEU A 157 -8.08 -5.87 -3.36
CA LEU A 157 -6.67 -6.15 -3.62
C LEU A 157 -5.88 -4.83 -3.65
N LEU A 158 -6.31 -3.86 -4.44
CA LEU A 158 -5.63 -2.57 -4.58
C LEU A 158 -5.56 -1.80 -3.26
N ALA A 159 -6.63 -1.79 -2.47
CA ALA A 159 -6.63 -1.18 -1.14
C ALA A 159 -5.60 -1.83 -0.21
N ARG A 160 -5.49 -3.18 -0.24
CA ARG A 160 -4.48 -3.90 0.54
C ARG A 160 -3.06 -3.62 0.07
N LEU A 161 -2.85 -3.55 -1.24
CA LEU A 161 -1.55 -3.18 -1.82
C LEU A 161 -1.17 -1.75 -1.43
N ALA A 162 -2.08 -0.79 -1.56
CA ALA A 162 -1.87 0.58 -1.10
C ALA A 162 -1.47 0.64 0.38
N ALA A 163 -2.19 -0.08 1.25
CA ALA A 163 -1.86 -0.14 2.67
C ALA A 163 -0.46 -0.73 2.91
N GLN A 164 -0.10 -1.82 2.23
CA GLN A 164 1.23 -2.42 2.32
C GLN A 164 2.34 -1.44 1.89
N HIS A 165 2.24 -0.87 0.69
CA HIS A 165 3.25 0.04 0.16
C HIS A 165 3.35 1.33 0.98
N SER A 166 2.26 1.81 1.58
CA SER A 166 2.31 2.97 2.48
C SER A 166 3.10 2.69 3.76
N ALA A 167 2.95 1.50 4.34
CA ALA A 167 3.71 1.08 5.51
C ALA A 167 5.19 0.90 5.16
N GLN A 168 5.49 0.34 3.98
CA GLN A 168 6.86 0.17 3.47
C GLN A 168 7.52 1.52 3.21
N ALA A 169 6.83 2.44 2.53
CA ALA A 169 7.28 3.82 2.31
C ALA A 169 7.56 4.54 3.63
N THR A 170 6.67 4.40 4.62
CA THR A 170 6.85 5.00 5.96
C THR A 170 8.06 4.41 6.68
N TYR A 171 8.25 3.09 6.63
CA TYR A 171 9.42 2.45 7.22
C TYR A 171 10.72 2.95 6.59
N ILE A 172 10.80 2.94 5.26
CA ILE A 172 11.99 3.38 4.50
C ILE A 172 12.23 4.86 4.73
N GLY A 173 11.18 5.67 4.65
CA GLY A 173 11.24 7.09 4.89
C GLY A 173 11.74 7.43 6.30
N SER A 174 11.30 6.71 7.33
CA SER A 174 11.73 6.93 8.73
C SER A 174 13.22 6.73 8.95
N ARG A 175 13.91 6.09 7.99
CA ARG A 175 15.35 5.90 7.96
C ARG A 175 16.09 7.02 7.20
N LEU A 176 15.40 7.70 6.29
CA LEU A 176 15.91 8.90 5.61
C LEU A 176 15.76 10.16 6.48
N ASN A 177 14.64 10.28 7.18
CA ASN A 177 14.32 11.44 8.02
C ASN A 177 13.57 11.00 9.28
N SER A 178 13.94 11.58 10.43
CA SER A 178 13.29 11.28 11.72
C SER A 178 11.89 11.88 11.85
N SER A 179 11.52 12.83 10.99
CA SER A 179 10.19 13.43 10.91
C SER A 179 9.46 12.93 9.66
N MET A 180 8.51 11.99 9.86
CA MET A 180 7.68 11.43 8.78
C MET A 180 6.48 12.30 8.40
N PHE A 181 6.02 13.10 9.35
CA PHE A 181 5.02 14.14 9.12
C PHE A 181 5.70 15.45 9.46
N ALA A 182 5.83 16.33 8.46
CA ALA A 182 6.21 17.70 8.75
C ALA A 182 5.10 18.32 9.62
N ALA A 183 5.45 19.22 10.54
CA ALA A 183 4.45 19.92 11.36
C ALA A 183 3.42 20.71 10.52
N SER A 184 3.71 20.91 9.22
CA SER A 184 2.86 21.56 8.21
C SER A 184 2.24 20.57 7.20
N SER A 185 2.27 19.26 7.46
CA SER A 185 1.67 18.25 6.57
C SER A 185 0.14 18.24 6.77
N ASN A 186 -0.56 18.97 5.91
CA ASN A 186 -2.04 19.03 5.93
C ASN A 186 -2.71 17.98 5.04
N SER A 187 -1.96 17.14 4.32
CA SER A 187 -2.50 16.22 3.31
C SER A 187 -2.27 14.75 3.67
N LEU A 188 -3.30 13.93 3.49
CA LEU A 188 -3.17 12.47 3.45
C LEU A 188 -2.40 12.01 2.19
N VAL A 189 -2.12 10.70 2.13
CA VAL A 189 -1.44 10.04 1.01
C VAL A 189 -2.10 10.40 -0.33
N SER A 190 -1.33 10.96 -1.26
CA SER A 190 -1.80 11.36 -2.57
C SER A 190 -2.32 10.17 -3.38
N ALA A 191 -3.44 10.34 -4.06
CA ALA A 191 -3.93 9.39 -5.05
C ALA A 191 -3.54 9.85 -6.46
N TYR A 192 -2.78 9.03 -7.18
CA TYR A 192 -2.28 9.36 -8.51
C TYR A 192 -3.13 8.68 -9.58
N ALA A 193 -3.68 9.46 -10.51
CA ALA A 193 -4.37 8.90 -11.66
C ALA A 193 -3.40 8.02 -12.49
N PRO A 194 -3.86 6.91 -13.11
CA PRO A 194 -2.98 6.06 -13.92
C PRO A 194 -2.25 6.82 -15.04
N THR A 195 -2.92 7.80 -15.64
CA THR A 195 -2.30 8.68 -16.65
C THR A 195 -1.16 9.54 -16.08
N GLN A 196 -1.21 9.92 -14.80
CA GLN A 196 -0.13 10.65 -14.15
C GLN A 196 1.05 9.72 -13.82
N VAL A 197 0.78 8.51 -13.33
CA VAL A 197 1.82 7.52 -13.03
C VAL A 197 2.57 7.11 -14.30
N LEU A 198 1.89 7.01 -15.44
CA LEU A 198 2.52 6.65 -16.71
C LEU A 198 3.18 7.83 -17.43
N LYS A 199 3.11 9.06 -16.90
CA LYS A 199 3.82 10.20 -17.50
C LYS A 199 5.33 10.08 -17.30
N PRO A 200 6.13 10.49 -18.30
CA PRO A 200 7.56 10.70 -18.11
C PRO A 200 7.81 11.70 -16.97
N GLY A 201 8.73 11.35 -16.08
CA GLY A 201 9.10 12.15 -14.91
C GLY A 201 10.04 11.41 -13.98
N ASN A 202 10.66 12.14 -13.06
CA ASN A 202 11.51 11.62 -11.98
C ASN A 202 11.01 12.10 -10.61
N SER A 203 9.73 12.44 -10.50
CA SER A 203 9.08 12.85 -9.26
C SER A 203 8.17 11.75 -8.73
N THR A 204 7.88 11.77 -7.42
CA THR A 204 6.84 10.90 -6.83
C THR A 204 5.54 11.04 -7.62
N GLY A 205 4.90 9.93 -7.94
CA GLY A 205 3.69 9.91 -8.76
C GLY A 205 3.96 9.79 -10.27
N SER A 206 5.21 9.61 -10.72
CA SER A 206 5.55 9.41 -12.14
C SER A 206 6.58 8.29 -12.31
N LEU A 207 6.22 7.28 -13.10
CA LEU A 207 7.02 6.11 -13.46
C LEU A 207 7.20 5.94 -14.97
N GLY A 208 6.62 6.81 -15.79
CA GLY A 208 6.63 6.65 -17.25
C GLY A 208 8.02 6.55 -17.86
N THR A 209 9.00 7.26 -17.29
CA THR A 209 10.42 7.18 -17.71
C THR A 209 10.99 5.78 -17.55
N TYR A 210 10.56 5.05 -16.53
CA TYR A 210 11.07 3.72 -16.18
C TYR A 210 10.30 2.58 -16.85
N LEU A 211 9.02 2.81 -17.16
CA LEU A 211 8.11 1.82 -17.74
C LEU A 211 8.14 1.77 -19.28
N HIS A 212 8.70 2.79 -19.94
CA HIS A 212 8.81 2.90 -21.41
C HIS A 212 7.51 2.63 -22.18
N GLY A 213 6.36 3.05 -21.62
CA GLY A 213 5.06 2.84 -22.25
C GLY A 213 4.59 1.38 -22.32
N CYS A 214 5.14 0.50 -21.48
CA CYS A 214 4.79 -0.93 -21.45
C CYS A 214 3.28 -1.21 -21.28
N VAL A 215 2.59 -0.38 -20.52
CA VAL A 215 1.16 -0.51 -20.25
C VAL A 215 0.45 0.81 -20.54
N SER A 216 -0.81 0.70 -20.94
CA SER A 216 -1.71 1.84 -21.08
C SER A 216 -2.47 2.11 -19.78
N PRO A 217 -2.90 3.37 -19.54
CA PRO A 217 -3.77 3.66 -18.41
C PRO A 217 -5.12 2.95 -18.60
N PRO A 218 -5.67 2.30 -17.56
CA PRO A 218 -7.00 1.69 -17.64
C PRO A 218 -8.07 2.71 -18.02
N LYS A 219 -9.06 2.27 -18.80
CA LYS A 219 -10.19 3.13 -19.16
C LYS A 219 -11.00 3.47 -17.90
N ASN A 220 -11.34 4.75 -17.75
CA ASN A 220 -12.20 5.15 -16.64
C ASN A 220 -13.67 4.77 -16.93
N PRO A 221 -14.36 4.07 -16.01
CA PRO A 221 -15.77 3.73 -16.18
C PRO A 221 -16.71 4.94 -16.09
N CYS A 222 -16.31 6.03 -15.42
CA CYS A 222 -17.17 7.15 -15.01
C CYS A 222 -16.64 8.55 -15.43
N GLY A 223 -15.71 8.67 -16.38
CA GLY A 223 -15.18 9.97 -16.86
C GLY A 223 -13.86 10.39 -16.20
N ALA A 224 -13.60 11.70 -16.00
CA ALA A 224 -12.34 12.13 -15.38
C ALA A 224 -12.41 12.03 -13.84
N LEU A 225 -11.76 11.04 -13.25
CA LEU A 225 -11.66 10.91 -11.79
C LEU A 225 -10.66 11.92 -11.21
N LYS A 226 -11.14 12.84 -10.37
CA LYS A 226 -10.31 13.72 -9.55
C LYS A 226 -10.37 13.26 -8.09
N ILE A 227 -9.31 12.61 -7.63
CA ILE A 227 -9.09 12.39 -6.20
C ILE A 227 -8.13 13.49 -5.75
N GLY A 228 -8.67 14.52 -5.09
CA GLY A 228 -7.86 15.60 -4.53
C GLY A 228 -7.07 15.14 -3.29
N PRO A 229 -6.09 15.93 -2.83
CA PRO A 229 -5.52 15.72 -1.50
C PRO A 229 -6.65 15.75 -0.48
N LEU A 230 -6.79 14.68 0.30
CA LEU A 230 -7.68 14.68 1.44
C LEU A 230 -6.98 15.53 2.52
N GLU A 231 -7.28 16.83 2.53
CA GLU A 231 -6.74 17.70 3.55
C GLU A 231 -7.38 17.44 4.90
N ALA A 232 -6.56 17.31 5.93
CA ALA A 232 -7.01 17.40 7.31
C ALA A 232 -7.26 18.88 7.63
N ASN A 233 -8.40 19.43 7.22
CA ASN A 233 -8.79 20.76 7.66
C ASN A 233 -9.20 20.69 9.14
N ILE A 234 -8.23 20.90 10.04
CA ILE A 234 -8.48 21.05 11.47
C ILE A 234 -8.97 22.47 11.77
N THR A 235 -9.99 22.96 11.07
CA THR A 235 -10.83 24.02 11.63
C THR A 235 -11.77 23.36 12.62
N SER A 236 -11.59 23.63 13.91
CA SER A 236 -12.55 23.31 14.96
C SER A 236 -13.88 24.03 14.72
N SER A 237 -14.67 23.52 13.77
CA SER A 237 -16.05 23.89 13.52
C SER A 237 -16.79 22.62 13.14
N ALA A 238 -17.21 21.89 14.17
CA ALA A 238 -18.24 20.89 14.03
C ALA A 238 -19.52 21.58 13.54
N VAL A 239 -19.72 21.62 12.23
CA VAL A 239 -21.04 21.85 11.65
C VAL A 239 -21.69 20.49 11.47
N ALA A 240 -22.49 20.14 12.46
CA ALA A 240 -23.44 19.05 12.37
C ALA A 240 -24.38 19.31 11.17
N GLY A 241 -24.32 18.44 10.17
CA GLY A 241 -25.27 18.35 9.05
C GLY A 241 -25.87 16.95 9.04
N SER A 242 -27.18 16.89 9.24
CA SER A 242 -27.96 15.79 9.79
C SER A 242 -28.11 14.50 8.95
N SER A 243 -28.19 13.39 9.71
CA SER A 243 -28.94 12.12 9.47
C SER A 243 -28.54 11.25 8.27
N SER A 244 -28.12 10.00 8.46
CA SER A 244 -28.83 8.94 9.21
C SER A 244 -27.96 8.13 10.19
N THR A 245 -28.39 8.16 11.46
CA THR A 245 -28.17 7.19 12.57
C THR A 245 -26.77 6.66 12.88
N PRO A 246 -26.18 7.04 14.04
CA PRO A 246 -24.99 6.42 14.60
C PRO A 246 -25.35 5.14 15.36
N LEU A 247 -24.63 4.05 15.11
CA LEU A 247 -24.54 2.94 16.06
C LEU A 247 -23.52 3.31 17.16
N GLY A 248 -23.96 3.12 18.40
CA GLY A 248 -23.43 3.72 19.61
C GLY A 248 -21.94 3.54 19.87
N GLY A 249 -21.34 4.60 20.40
CA GLY A 249 -20.00 4.59 20.97
C GLY A 249 -19.96 3.86 22.31
N SER A 250 -19.00 2.95 22.44
CA SER A 250 -18.44 2.60 23.74
C SER A 250 -17.34 3.60 24.05
N SER A 251 -17.56 4.42 25.07
CA SER A 251 -16.58 5.30 25.68
C SER A 251 -15.41 4.50 26.26
N SER A 252 -14.21 4.67 25.71
CA SER A 252 -12.98 4.38 26.43
C SER A 252 -12.45 5.69 27.03
N THR A 253 -12.67 5.84 28.34
CA THR A 253 -11.98 6.83 29.17
C THR A 253 -10.47 6.70 29.00
N PRO A 254 -9.72 7.81 28.83
CA PRO A 254 -8.27 7.77 28.82
C PRO A 254 -7.77 7.43 30.23
N VAL A 255 -7.13 6.27 30.38
CA VAL A 255 -6.38 5.94 31.60
C VAL A 255 -5.09 6.75 31.61
N SER A 256 -5.05 7.73 32.49
CA SER A 256 -3.85 8.46 32.89
C SER A 256 -2.82 7.50 33.48
N SER A 257 -1.74 7.21 32.75
CA SER A 257 -0.56 6.56 33.32
C SER A 257 0.28 7.61 34.05
N SER A 258 0.02 7.77 35.35
CA SER A 258 0.89 8.51 36.25
C SER A 258 2.23 7.79 36.41
N ALA A 259 3.29 8.39 35.87
CA ALA A 259 4.66 8.06 36.22
C ALA A 259 4.89 8.39 37.70
N SER A 260 5.17 7.37 38.52
CA SER A 260 5.63 7.59 39.89
C SER A 260 7.16 7.55 39.89
N ALA A 261 7.76 8.74 40.00
CA ALA A 261 9.18 8.91 40.27
C ALA A 261 9.38 8.87 41.80
N SER A 262 10.04 7.82 42.29
CA SER A 262 10.49 7.78 43.69
C SER A 262 11.79 8.57 43.83
N VAL A 263 11.67 9.80 44.30
CA VAL A 263 12.76 10.60 44.88
C VAL A 263 12.99 10.10 46.31
N ARG A 264 14.21 9.66 46.62
CA ARG A 264 14.65 9.40 48.00
C ARG A 264 15.54 10.57 48.43
N LEU A 265 15.12 11.27 49.48
CA LEU A 265 15.92 12.22 50.25
C LEU A 265 15.85 11.81 51.72
N TYR A 266 16.99 12.04 52.39
CA TYR A 266 17.46 11.60 53.71
C TYR A 266 18.15 10.23 53.74
#